data_AF-A0A353DCS9-F1
#
_entry.id   AF-A0A353DCS9-F1
#
_cell.length_a   1.000
_cell.length_b   1.000
_cell.length_c   1.000
_cell.angle_alpha   90.00
_cell.angle_beta   90.00
_cell.angle_gamma   90.00
#
_symmetry.space_group_name_H-M   'P 1'
#
loop_
_entity.id
_entity.type
_entity.pdbx_description
1 polymer ?
#
loop_
_entity_poly.entity_id
_entity_poly.type
_entity_poly.pdbx_seq_one_letter_code
_entity_poly.pdbx_strand_id
1 'polypeptide(L)' 'GEKASPELQAEIGDLLFIVTNLARKLGVDPEVALEGTNEKFLHRFAQIEKGLKEHGSSLEEASLEEMNEIWNAAK' A
#
# COMPACT_ATOMS: atom_id res chain seq x y z
N GLY A 1 -9.69 -5.06 15.84
CA GLY A 1 -8.37 -5.69 15.89
C GLY A 1 -7.76 -5.46 17.25
N GLU A 2 -7.12 -6.47 17.82
CA GLU A 2 -6.36 -6.35 19.07
C GLU A 2 -5.25 -5.30 18.89
N LYS A 3 -5.02 -4.44 19.89
CA LYS A 3 -3.97 -3.42 19.81
C LYS A 3 -2.61 -4.10 19.91
N ALA A 4 -1.68 -3.74 19.01
CA ALA A 4 -0.30 -4.21 19.07
C ALA A 4 0.33 -3.91 20.43
N SER A 5 1.16 -4.83 20.96
CA SER A 5 1.85 -4.61 22.23
C SER A 5 2.82 -3.41 22.13
N PRO A 6 3.14 -2.74 23.25
CA PRO A 6 4.12 -1.66 23.25
C PRO A 6 5.49 -2.08 22.68
N GLU A 7 5.91 -3.30 22.95
CA GLU A 7 7.17 -3.87 22.45
C GLU A 7 7.13 -4.02 20.92
N LEU A 8 6.04 -4.57 20.38
CA LEU A 8 5.89 -4.70 18.93
C LEU A 8 5.84 -3.33 18.23
N GLN A 9 5.21 -2.33 18.85
CA GLN A 9 5.20 -0.96 18.31
C GLN A 9 6.61 -0.35 18.28
N ALA A 10 7.42 -0.60 19.31
CA ALA A 10 8.81 -0.14 19.37
C ALA A 10 9.66 -0.77 18.25
N GLU A 11 9.58 -2.08 18.06
CA GLU A 11 10.32 -2.80 17.01
C GLU A 11 9.95 -2.32 15.60
N ILE A 12 8.66 -2.10 15.34
CA ILE A 12 8.20 -1.52 14.06
C ILE A 12 8.71 -0.09 13.89
N GLY A 13 8.76 0.70 14.97
CA GLY A 13 9.34 2.04 14.95
C GLY A 13 10.82 2.05 14.55
N ASP A 14 11.62 1.13 15.10
CA ASP A 14 13.03 1.00 14.78
C ASP A 14 13.26 0.61 13.31
N LEU A 15 12.44 -0.30 12.78
CA LEU A 15 12.48 -0.66 11.35
C LEU A 15 12.18 0.56 10.46
N LEU A 16 11.12 1.31 10.76
CA LEU A 16 10.77 2.52 10.00
C LEU A 16 11.89 3.57 10.08
N PHE A 17 12.50 3.74 11.26
CA PHE A 17 13.63 4.64 11.45
C PHE A 17 14.84 4.24 10.59
N ILE A 18 15.20 2.95 10.58
CA ILE A 18 16.31 2.43 9.77
C ILE A 18 16.04 2.64 8.28
N VAL A 19 14.84 2.32 7.79
CA VAL A 19 14.46 2.51 6.37
C VAL A 19 14.52 3.98 5.97
N THR A 20 13.99 4.87 6.83
CA THR A 20 14.02 6.31 6.59
C THR A 20 15.46 6.84 6.51
N ASN A 21 16.35 6.37 7.38
CA ASN A 21 17.76 6.74 7.34
C ASN A 21 18.50 6.17 6.13
N LEU A 22 18.16 4.96 5.71
CA LEU A 22 18.70 4.36 4.48
C LEU A 22 18.32 5.19 3.26
N ALA A 23 17.06 5.60 3.13
CA ALA A 23 16.61 6.48 2.05
C ALA A 23 17.44 7.76 1.98
N ARG A 24 17.61 8.45 3.12
CA ARG A 24 18.45 9.66 3.21
C ARG A 24 19.90 9.42 2.80
N LYS A 25 20.51 8.31 3.25
CA LYS A 25 21.88 7.93 2.86
C LYS A 25 22.04 7.70 1.36
N LEU A 26 20.98 7.27 0.69
CA LEU A 26 20.93 7.05 -0.75
C LEU A 26 20.50 8.31 -1.54
N GLY A 27 20.31 9.45 -0.87
CA GLY A 27 19.88 10.70 -1.51
C GLY A 27 18.40 10.71 -1.89
N VAL A 28 17.60 9.82 -1.32
CA VAL A 28 16.14 9.75 -1.52
C VAL A 28 15.44 10.47 -0.37
N ASP A 29 14.54 11.39 -0.68
CA ASP A 29 13.62 11.95 0.31
C ASP A 29 12.55 10.90 0.67
N PRO A 30 12.51 10.39 1.90
CA PRO A 30 11.59 9.33 2.30
C PRO A 30 10.12 9.78 2.31
N GLU A 31 9.84 11.06 2.57
CA GLU A 31 8.47 11.58 2.59
C GLU A 31 7.91 11.63 1.17
N VAL A 32 8.69 12.18 0.23
CA VAL A 32 8.33 12.23 -1.19
C VAL A 32 8.20 10.83 -1.78
N ALA A 33 9.10 9.90 -1.42
CA ALA A 33 9.05 8.52 -1.90
C ALA A 33 7.80 7.77 -1.38
N LEU A 34 7.40 8.04 -0.13
CA LEU A 34 6.19 7.48 0.45
C LEU A 34 4.93 8.09 -0.19
N GLU A 35 4.90 9.40 -0.41
CA GLU A 35 3.81 10.10 -1.09
C GLU A 35 3.56 9.53 -2.49
N GLY A 36 4.60 9.43 -3.33
CA GLY A 36 4.46 8.83 -4.67
C GLY A 36 4.03 7.35 -4.65
N THR A 37 4.39 6.62 -3.58
CA THR A 37 3.88 5.26 -3.37
C THR A 37 2.40 5.28 -3.05
N ASN A 38 1.94 6.15 -2.15
CA ASN A 38 0.53 6.30 -1.79
C ASN A 38 -0.32 6.69 -3.00
N GLU A 39 0.13 7.65 -3.82
CA GLU A 39 -0.54 8.05 -5.06
C GLU A 39 -0.72 6.86 -6.02
N LYS A 40 0.35 6.07 -6.21
CA LYS A 40 0.30 4.84 -7.04
C LYS A 40 -0.71 3.83 -6.48
N PHE A 41 -0.77 3.65 -5.17
CA PHE A 41 -1.76 2.77 -4.54
C PHE A 41 -3.19 3.27 -4.76
N LEU A 42 -3.44 4.56 -4.54
CA LEU A 42 -4.74 5.18 -4.77
C LEU A 42 -5.19 5.05 -6.23
N HIS A 43 -4.29 5.34 -7.18
CA HIS A 43 -4.57 5.21 -8.60
C HIS A 43 -4.99 3.78 -8.97
N ARG A 44 -4.22 2.78 -8.51
CA ARG A 44 -4.52 1.38 -8.80
C ARG A 44 -5.79 0.90 -8.11
N PHE A 45 -6.07 1.38 -6.90
CA PHE A 45 -7.31 1.07 -6.21
C PHE A 45 -8.52 1.60 -7.00
N ALA A 46 -8.44 2.81 -7.55
CA ALA A 46 -9.48 3.34 -8.44
C ALA A 46 -9.65 2.52 -9.73
N GLN A 47 -8.57 1.96 -10.27
CA GLN A 47 -8.67 1.02 -11.41
C GLN A 47 -9.33 -0.30 -11.02
N ILE A 48 -9.03 -0.84 -9.84
CA ILE A 48 -9.73 -2.03 -9.31
C ILE A 48 -11.22 -1.76 -9.16
N GLU A 49 -11.61 -0.67 -8.50
CA GLU A 49 -13.01 -0.30 -8.34
C GLU A 49 -13.74 -0.17 -9.67
N LYS A 50 -13.09 0.44 -10.66
CA LYS A 50 -13.64 0.58 -12.01
C LYS A 50 -13.77 -0.79 -12.69
N GLY A 51 -12.73 -1.61 -12.65
CA GLY A 51 -12.73 -2.95 -13.25
C GLY A 51 -13.79 -3.86 -12.64
N LEU A 52 -13.94 -3.85 -11.32
CA LEU A 52 -14.98 -4.62 -10.63
C LEU A 52 -16.38 -4.17 -11.04
N LYS A 53 -16.62 -2.85 -11.11
CA LYS A 53 -17.90 -2.29 -11.58
C LYS A 53 -18.23 -2.71 -13.01
N GLU A 54 -17.25 -2.76 -13.91
CA GLU A 54 -17.42 -3.23 -15.29
C GLU A 54 -17.82 -4.72 -15.35
N HIS A 55 -17.39 -5.52 -14.37
CA HIS A 55 -17.76 -6.93 -14.22
C HIS A 55 -19.02 -7.14 -13.35
N GLY A 56 -19.72 -6.06 -12.97
CA GLY A 56 -20.92 -6.14 -12.14
C GLY A 56 -20.67 -6.58 -10.69
N SER A 57 -19.43 -6.41 -10.21
CA SER A 57 -19.00 -6.74 -8.84
C SER A 57 -18.60 -5.47 -8.07
N SER A 58 -18.51 -5.58 -6.75
CA SER A 58 -18.06 -4.53 -5.84
C SER A 58 -16.82 -4.95 -5.06
N LEU A 59 -16.15 -4.01 -4.38
CA LEU A 59 -14.97 -4.33 -3.56
C LEU A 59 -15.33 -5.24 -2.39
N GLU A 60 -16.54 -5.11 -1.86
CA GLU A 60 -17.06 -5.89 -0.75
C GLU A 60 -17.38 -7.34 -1.15
N GLU A 61 -17.64 -7.57 -2.44
CA GLU A 61 -18.01 -8.87 -3.01
C GLU A 61 -16.83 -9.56 -3.71
N ALA A 62 -15.84 -8.80 -4.17
CA ALA A 62 -14.69 -9.32 -4.90
C ALA A 62 -13.75 -10.12 -4.00
N SER A 63 -13.22 -11.20 -4.56
CA SER A 63 -12.13 -11.97 -3.96
C SER A 63 -10.79 -11.23 -4.07
N LEU A 64 -9.86 -11.58 -3.16
CA LEU A 64 -8.48 -11.09 -3.21
C LEU A 64 -7.80 -11.45 -4.54
N GLU A 65 -8.08 -12.63 -5.09
CA GLU A 65 -7.62 -13.05 -6.42
C GLU A 65 -8.10 -12.10 -7.53
N GLU A 66 -9.41 -11.78 -7.60
CA GLU A 66 -9.96 -10.86 -8.62
C GLU A 66 -9.36 -9.46 -8.50
N MET A 67 -9.22 -8.94 -7.27
CA MET A 67 -8.55 -7.66 -7.05
C MET A 67 -7.08 -7.70 -7.49
N ASN A 68 -6.37 -8.80 -7.25
CA ASN A 68 -4.97 -8.97 -7.66
C ASN A 68 -4.81 -9.07 -9.18
N GLU A 69 -5.74 -9.71 -9.90
CA GLU A 69 -5.73 -9.76 -11.36
C GLU A 69 -5.86 -8.35 -11.97
N ILE A 70 -6.84 -7.56 -11.50
CA ILE A 70 -7.03 -6.18 -11.96
C ILE A 70 -5.84 -5.30 -11.54
N TRP A 71 -5.32 -5.50 -10.33
CA TRP A 71 -4.11 -4.82 -9.84
C TRP A 71 -2.90 -5.06 -10.74
N ASN A 72 -2.67 -6.31 -11.15
CA ASN A 72 -1.56 -6.66 -12.03
C ASN A 72 -1.75 -6.13 -13.45
N ALA A 73 -3.00 -6.03 -13.95
CA ALA A 73 -3.29 -5.38 -15.21
C ALA A 73 -3.07 -3.85 -15.18
N ALA A 74 -3.24 -3.23 -13.99
CA ALA A 74 -3.03 -1.80 -13.76
C ALA A 74 -1.59 -1.42 -13.34
N LYS A 75 -0.67 -2.40 -13.25
CA LYS A 75 0.74 -2.17 -12.90
C LYS A 75 1.55 -1.65 -14.08
#